data_AF-A0A6G0K4V4-F1
#
_entry.id   AF-A0A6G0K4V4-F1
#
_cell.length_a   1.000
_cell.length_b   1.000
_cell.length_c   1.000
_cell.angle_alpha   90.00
_cell.angle_beta   90.00
_cell.angle_gamma   90.00
#
_symmetry.space_group_name_H-M   'P 1'
#
loop_
_entity.id
_entity.type
_entity.pdbx_description
1 polymer ?
#
loop_
_entity_poly.entity_id
_entity_poly.type
_entity_poly.pdbx_seq_one_letter_code
_entity_poly.pdbx_strand_id
1 'polypeptide(L)'
;MNRVTSGIGGALESVQMRIEMLTREIKADEKGKKDYDEQLFRLNERRKDFETKLNECREWNALFESKIKPLAGKYTETTDSMQGQYNEAKLRHAQGIIVLMENFDYHPEFKRFSDTFTAVPFRPK
;
A
#
# COMPACT_ATOMS: atom_id res chain seq x y z
N MET A 1 52.05 -52.73 49.76
CA MET A 1 50.62 -52.85 49.41
C MET A 1 50.01 -51.48 49.03
N ASN A 2 50.68 -50.64 48.20
CA ASN A 2 50.29 -49.22 47.97
C ASN A 2 50.14 -48.79 46.49
N ARG A 3 50.38 -49.67 45.51
CA ARG A 3 50.29 -49.28 44.08
C ARG A 3 48.86 -49.33 43.53
N VAL A 4 48.06 -50.29 43.98
CA VAL A 4 46.69 -50.52 43.48
C VAL A 4 45.72 -49.45 44.01
N THR A 5 45.86 -49.07 45.28
CA THR A 5 45.08 -48.00 45.92
C THR A 5 45.39 -46.62 45.31
N SER A 6 46.64 -46.36 44.92
CA SER A 6 47.04 -45.10 44.28
C SER A 6 46.54 -44.99 42.83
N GLY A 7 46.50 -46.09 42.08
CA GLY A 7 45.95 -46.10 40.70
C GLY A 7 44.43 -45.93 40.64
N ILE A 8 43.69 -46.51 41.60
CA ILE A 8 42.24 -46.34 41.71
C ILE A 8 41.89 -44.89 42.10
N GLY A 9 42.66 -44.28 43.02
CA GLY A 9 42.48 -42.88 43.41
C GLY A 9 42.64 -41.91 42.23
N GLY A 10 43.70 -42.05 41.43
CA GLY A 10 43.92 -41.19 40.26
C GLY A 10 42.89 -41.39 39.15
N ALA A 11 42.39 -42.61 38.96
CA ALA A 11 41.28 -42.87 38.04
C ALA A 11 39.98 -42.18 38.49
N LEU A 12 39.67 -42.26 39.79
CA LEU A 12 38.50 -41.61 40.38
C LEU A 12 38.55 -40.08 40.22
N GLU A 13 39.72 -39.49 40.49
CA GLU A 13 39.96 -38.05 40.33
C GLU A 13 39.81 -37.60 38.87
N SER A 14 40.33 -38.39 37.92
CA SER A 14 40.16 -38.12 36.48
C SER A 14 38.70 -38.16 36.02
N VAL A 15 37.90 -39.08 36.58
CA VAL A 15 36.47 -39.21 36.29
C VAL A 15 35.72 -38.00 36.87
N GLN A 16 36.07 -37.60 38.09
CA GLN A 16 35.46 -36.43 38.73
C GLN A 16 35.73 -35.15 37.94
N MET A 17 36.97 -34.94 37.49
CA MET A 17 37.30 -33.79 36.61
C MET A 17 36.50 -33.80 35.31
N ARG A 18 36.29 -34.98 34.70
CA ARG A 18 35.48 -35.12 33.48
C ARG A 18 34.00 -34.82 33.73
N ILE A 19 33.44 -35.26 34.86
CA ILE A 19 32.06 -34.95 35.25
C ILE A 19 31.89 -33.43 35.41
N GLU A 20 32.83 -32.76 36.07
CA GLU A 20 32.79 -31.30 36.26
C GLU A 20 32.94 -30.53 34.93
N MET A 21 33.76 -31.03 34.02
CA MET A 21 33.90 -30.48 32.68
C MET A 21 32.60 -30.62 31.88
N LEU A 22 32.06 -31.83 31.78
CA LEU A 22 30.79 -32.11 31.09
C LEU A 22 29.63 -31.31 31.70
N THR A 23 29.60 -31.14 33.02
CA THR A 23 28.57 -30.32 33.69
C THR A 23 28.66 -28.85 33.27
N ARG A 24 29.87 -28.33 33.05
CA ARG A 24 30.06 -26.96 32.54
C ARG A 24 29.64 -26.84 31.08
N GLU A 25 29.98 -27.82 30.25
CA GLU A 25 29.58 -27.87 28.84
C GLU A 25 28.05 -27.94 28.70
N ILE A 26 27.37 -28.81 29.45
CA ILE A 26 25.91 -28.91 29.45
C ILE A 26 25.25 -27.57 29.80
N LYS A 27 25.76 -26.88 30.83
CA LYS A 27 25.23 -25.55 31.20
C LYS A 27 25.44 -24.51 30.10
N ALA A 28 26.58 -24.57 29.40
CA ALA A 28 26.85 -23.68 28.28
C ALA A 28 25.90 -23.97 27.11
N ASP A 29 25.65 -25.24 26.81
CA ASP A 29 24.73 -25.67 25.76
C ASP A 29 23.27 -25.32 26.09
N GLU A 30 22.84 -25.50 27.33
CA GLU A 30 21.50 -25.08 27.80
C GLU A 30 21.30 -23.57 27.63
N LYS A 31 22.32 -22.77 27.96
CA LYS A 31 22.30 -21.34 27.74
C LYS A 31 22.23 -21.02 26.24
N GLY A 32 23.08 -21.65 25.42
CA GLY A 32 23.09 -21.46 23.98
C GLY A 32 21.74 -21.80 23.35
N LYS A 33 21.13 -22.91 23.75
CA LYS A 33 19.79 -23.31 23.31
C LYS A 33 18.75 -22.24 23.64
N LYS A 34 18.76 -21.71 24.86
CA LYS A 34 17.84 -20.64 25.26
C LYS A 34 18.04 -19.37 24.42
N ASP A 35 19.29 -18.98 24.17
CA ASP A 35 19.61 -17.81 23.35
C ASP A 35 19.09 -17.99 21.90
N TYR A 36 19.19 -19.19 21.33
CA TYR A 36 18.61 -19.50 20.03
C TYR A 36 17.07 -19.50 20.03
N ASP A 37 16.44 -20.08 21.05
CA ASP A 37 14.99 -20.09 21.19
C ASP A 37 14.43 -18.65 21.25
N GLU A 38 15.10 -17.74 21.97
CA GLU A 38 14.73 -16.32 22.01
C GLU A 38 14.88 -15.64 20.64
N GLN A 39 15.95 -15.93 19.90
CA GLN A 39 16.14 -15.37 18.56
C GLN A 39 15.10 -15.89 17.57
N LEU A 40 14.81 -17.19 17.62
CA LEU A 40 13.77 -17.80 16.79
C LEU A 40 12.39 -17.22 17.09
N PHE A 41 12.08 -16.98 18.37
CA PHE A 41 10.84 -16.33 18.76
C PHE A 41 10.72 -14.94 18.11
N ARG A 42 11.75 -14.09 18.26
CA ARG A 42 11.76 -12.73 17.68
C ARG A 42 11.64 -12.74 16.16
N LEU A 43 12.31 -13.67 15.49
CA LEU A 43 12.23 -13.82 14.03
C LEU A 43 10.83 -14.25 13.58
N ASN A 44 10.20 -15.16 14.30
CA ASN A 44 8.84 -15.61 13.98
C ASN A 44 7.81 -14.50 14.19
N GLU A 45 7.92 -13.71 15.26
CA GLU A 45 7.06 -12.52 15.45
C GLU A 45 7.25 -11.54 14.30
N ARG A 46 8.50 -11.23 13.94
CA ARG A 46 8.78 -10.30 12.86
C ARG A 46 8.29 -10.80 11.50
N ARG A 47 8.38 -12.10 11.24
CA ARG A 47 7.79 -12.72 10.04
C ARG A 47 6.29 -12.53 10.02
N LYS A 48 5.60 -12.82 11.14
CA LYS A 48 4.15 -12.67 11.26
C LYS A 48 3.72 -11.22 11.00
N ASP A 49 4.42 -10.25 11.57
CA ASP A 49 4.16 -8.82 11.35
C ASP A 49 4.29 -8.44 9.87
N PHE A 50 5.32 -8.95 9.19
CA PHE A 50 5.51 -8.69 7.77
C PHE A 50 4.43 -9.36 6.91
N GLU A 51 4.01 -10.59 7.24
CA GLU A 51 2.92 -11.27 6.55
C GLU A 51 1.60 -10.49 6.69
N THR A 52 1.30 -9.98 7.89
CA THR A 52 0.13 -9.12 8.13
C THR A 52 0.19 -7.85 7.27
N LYS A 53 1.29 -7.11 7.32
CA LYS A 53 1.46 -5.88 6.50
C LYS A 53 1.35 -6.15 5.01
N LEU A 54 1.90 -7.27 4.56
CA LEU A 54 1.88 -7.65 3.15
C LEU A 54 0.45 -7.97 2.68
N ASN A 55 -0.35 -8.62 3.53
CA ASN A 55 -1.77 -8.84 3.25
C ASN A 55 -2.55 -7.53 3.23
N GLU A 56 -2.35 -6.63 4.20
CA GLU A 56 -2.97 -5.31 4.21
C GLU A 56 -2.63 -4.50 2.94
N CYS A 57 -1.37 -4.51 2.51
CA CYS A 57 -0.97 -3.86 1.26
C CYS A 57 -1.64 -4.48 0.02
N ARG A 58 -1.79 -5.80 -0.02
CA ARG A 58 -2.49 -6.50 -1.12
C ARG A 58 -3.96 -6.11 -1.18
N GLU A 59 -4.64 -6.09 -0.03
CA GLU A 59 -6.04 -5.65 0.06
C GLU A 59 -6.20 -4.20 -0.38
N TRP A 60 -5.30 -3.33 0.07
CA TRP A 60 -5.31 -1.92 -0.30
C TRP A 60 -5.09 -1.70 -1.80
N ASN A 61 -4.16 -2.44 -2.40
CA ASN A 61 -3.94 -2.40 -3.85
C ASN A 61 -5.15 -2.91 -4.63
N ALA A 62 -5.80 -3.98 -4.18
CA ALA A 62 -7.03 -4.47 -4.80
C ALA A 62 -8.17 -3.45 -4.70
N LEU A 63 -8.29 -2.74 -3.57
CA LEU A 63 -9.24 -1.66 -3.40
C LEU A 63 -8.93 -0.48 -4.33
N PHE A 64 -7.66 -0.09 -4.43
CA PHE A 64 -7.21 0.98 -5.32
C PHE A 64 -7.53 0.67 -6.79
N GLU A 65 -7.17 -0.52 -7.26
CA GLU A 65 -7.42 -0.95 -8.64
C GLU A 65 -8.93 -1.06 -8.96
N SER A 66 -9.74 -1.54 -8.01
CA SER A 66 -11.18 -1.73 -8.25
C SER A 66 -12.01 -0.46 -8.14
N LYS A 67 -11.66 0.45 -7.22
CA LYS A 67 -12.50 1.62 -6.92
C LYS A 67 -11.85 2.94 -7.32
N ILE A 68 -10.57 3.11 -7.04
CA ILE A 68 -9.91 4.43 -7.15
C ILE A 68 -9.41 4.69 -8.56
N LYS A 69 -8.74 3.72 -9.18
CA LYS A 69 -8.21 3.85 -10.54
C LYS A 69 -9.31 4.11 -11.59
N PRO A 70 -10.49 3.46 -11.55
CA PRO A 70 -11.57 3.78 -12.47
C PRO A 70 -12.16 5.18 -12.26
N LEU A 71 -12.12 5.72 -11.04
CA LEU A 71 -12.61 7.07 -10.76
C LEU A 71 -11.74 8.14 -11.43
N ALA A 72 -10.42 7.95 -11.48
CA ALA A 72 -9.52 8.85 -12.20
C ALA A 72 -9.84 8.90 -13.70
N GLY A 73 -10.09 7.73 -14.32
CA GLY A 73 -10.51 7.66 -15.73
C GLY A 73 -11.88 8.31 -15.97
N LYS A 74 -12.86 8.08 -15.07
CA LYS A 74 -14.17 8.73 -15.16
C LYS A 74 -14.11 10.24 -15.03
N TYR A 75 -13.18 10.77 -14.23
CA TYR A 75 -13.01 12.21 -14.07
C TYR A 75 -12.55 12.88 -15.37
N THR A 76 -11.58 12.28 -16.07
CA THR A 76 -11.13 12.75 -17.38
C THR A 76 -12.24 12.65 -18.42
N GLU A 77 -12.93 11.50 -18.50
CA GLU A 77 -14.06 11.32 -19.44
C GLU A 77 -15.19 12.33 -19.21
N THR A 78 -15.53 12.59 -17.95
CA THR A 78 -16.58 13.54 -17.59
C THR A 78 -16.18 14.97 -17.98
N THR A 79 -14.91 15.33 -17.75
CA THR A 79 -14.38 16.66 -18.11
C THR A 79 -14.40 16.88 -19.62
N ASP A 80 -13.96 15.88 -20.39
CA ASP A 80 -13.94 15.95 -21.86
C ASP A 80 -15.37 16.02 -22.42
N SER A 81 -16.30 15.23 -21.87
CA SER A 81 -17.72 15.27 -22.22
C SER A 81 -18.35 16.64 -21.96
N MET A 82 -18.08 17.25 -20.81
CA MET A 82 -18.55 18.61 -20.48
C MET A 82 -18.02 19.64 -21.49
N GLN A 83 -16.74 19.55 -21.87
CA GLN A 83 -16.15 20.44 -22.87
C GLN A 83 -16.83 20.29 -24.25
N GLY A 84 -17.14 19.06 -24.65
CA GLY A 84 -17.90 18.76 -25.86
C GLY A 84 -19.31 19.37 -25.83
N GLN A 85 -20.04 19.18 -24.73
CA GLN A 85 -21.38 19.75 -24.55
C GLN A 85 -21.39 21.28 -24.62
N TYR A 86 -20.40 21.94 -24.00
CA TYR A 86 -20.26 23.40 -24.11
C TYR A 86 -20.00 23.87 -25.54
N ASN A 87 -19.18 23.15 -26.30
CA ASN A 87 -18.90 23.49 -27.69
C ASN A 87 -20.12 23.29 -28.58
N GLU A 88 -20.87 22.20 -28.38
CA GLU A 88 -22.12 21.95 -29.11
C GLU A 88 -23.18 23.02 -28.77
N ALA A 89 -23.35 23.36 -27.50
CA ALA A 89 -24.30 24.39 -27.09
C ALA A 89 -24.00 25.76 -27.71
N LYS A 90 -22.72 26.14 -27.82
CA LYS A 90 -22.29 27.35 -28.54
C LYS A 90 -22.67 27.30 -30.02
N LEU A 91 -22.42 26.17 -30.68
CA LEU A 91 -22.73 25.99 -32.09
C LEU A 91 -24.25 26.08 -32.34
N ARG A 92 -25.04 25.37 -31.53
CA ARG A 92 -26.51 25.39 -31.61
C ARG A 92 -27.08 26.76 -31.31
N HIS A 93 -26.51 27.50 -30.35
CA HIS A 93 -26.89 28.89 -30.11
C HIS A 93 -26.61 29.77 -31.34
N ALA A 94 -25.45 29.63 -31.98
CA ALA A 94 -25.13 30.40 -33.19
C ALA A 94 -26.12 30.08 -34.33
N GLN A 95 -26.43 28.80 -34.51
CA GLN A 95 -27.46 28.35 -35.48
C GLN A 95 -28.85 28.92 -35.15
N GLY A 96 -29.23 28.96 -33.87
CA GLY A 96 -30.49 29.55 -33.43
C GLY A 96 -30.61 31.03 -33.77
N ILE A 97 -29.53 31.81 -33.63
CA ILE A 97 -29.52 33.22 -34.06
C ILE A 97 -29.75 33.34 -35.57
N ILE A 98 -29.13 32.48 -36.39
CA ILE A 98 -29.32 32.49 -37.84
C ILE A 98 -30.79 32.26 -38.19
N VAL A 99 -31.43 31.26 -37.56
CA VAL A 99 -32.85 30.98 -37.77
C VAL A 99 -33.74 32.17 -37.40
N LEU A 100 -33.42 32.86 -36.30
CA LEU A 100 -34.14 34.07 -35.88
C LEU A 100 -33.98 35.21 -36.90
N MET A 101 -32.78 35.39 -37.47
CA MET A 101 -32.53 36.39 -38.51
C MET A 101 -33.31 36.09 -39.79
N GLU A 102 -33.38 34.81 -40.18
CA GLU A 102 -34.00 34.39 -41.44
C GLU A 102 -35.53 34.37 -41.39
N ASN A 103 -36.12 34.01 -40.25
CA ASN A 103 -37.55 33.68 -40.17
C ASN A 103 -38.37 34.65 -39.29
N PHE A 104 -37.72 35.52 -38.52
CA PHE A 104 -38.40 36.34 -37.49
C PHE A 104 -37.93 37.81 -37.47
N ASP A 105 -37.31 38.31 -38.54
CA ASP A 105 -36.79 39.69 -38.67
C ASP A 105 -35.89 40.13 -37.50
N TYR A 106 -35.14 39.18 -36.93
CA TYR A 106 -34.22 39.48 -35.83
C TYR A 106 -33.04 40.32 -36.32
N HIS A 107 -32.83 41.49 -35.71
CA HIS A 107 -31.67 42.34 -35.97
C HIS A 107 -30.61 42.21 -34.86
N PRO A 108 -29.34 41.88 -35.17
CA PRO A 108 -28.29 41.65 -34.17
C PRO A 108 -28.03 42.83 -33.21
N GLU A 109 -28.31 44.07 -33.63
CA GLU A 109 -28.15 45.25 -32.77
C GLU A 109 -29.24 45.39 -31.69
N PHE A 110 -30.37 44.70 -31.83
CA PHE A 110 -31.44 44.66 -30.81
C PHE A 110 -31.30 43.44 -29.88
N LYS A 111 -30.14 42.79 -29.90
CA LYS A 111 -29.81 41.65 -29.04
C LYS A 111 -30.00 42.01 -27.57
N ARG A 112 -30.88 41.29 -26.87
CA ARG A 112 -31.04 41.43 -25.42
C ARG A 112 -29.81 40.85 -24.74
N PHE A 113 -29.48 41.33 -23.54
CA PHE A 113 -28.35 40.79 -22.77
C PHE A 113 -28.46 39.26 -22.55
N SER A 114 -29.70 38.74 -22.48
CA SER A 114 -30.03 37.31 -22.37
C SER A 114 -29.73 36.48 -23.61
N ASP A 115 -29.58 37.11 -24.78
CA ASP A 115 -29.40 36.44 -26.07
C ASP A 115 -27.91 36.13 -26.33
N THR A 116 -27.02 36.48 -25.40
CA THR A 116 -25.61 36.11 -25.46
C THR A 116 -25.41 34.79 -24.75
N PHE A 117 -24.80 33.82 -25.43
CA PHE A 117 -24.39 32.57 -24.80
C PHE A 117 -23.49 32.90 -23.60
N THR A 118 -24.00 32.63 -22.40
CA THR A 118 -23.27 32.77 -21.14
C THR A 118 -23.08 31.40 -20.53
N ALA A 119 -21.84 31.09 -20.16
CA ALA A 119 -21.46 29.86 -19.49
C ALA A 119 -20.23 30.14 -18.64
N VAL A 120 -20.15 29.55 -17.45
CA VAL A 120 -18.90 29.47 -16.70
C VAL A 120 -18.20 28.20 -17.17
N PRO A 121 -17.10 28.30 -17.97
CA PRO A 121 -16.41 27.11 -18.45
C PRO A 121 -15.88 26.33 -17.25
N PHE A 122 -16.20 25.06 -17.16
CA PHE A 122 -15.60 24.19 -16.14
C PHE A 122 -14.10 24.07 -16.43
N ARG A 123 -13.27 24.66 -15.56
CA ARG A 123 -11.80 24.53 -15.59
C ARG A 123 -11.36 23.79 -14.34
N PRO A 124 -11.20 22.46 -14.40
CA PRO A 124 -10.66 21.73 -13.27
C PRO A 124 -9.22 22.19 -13.00
N LYS A 125 -8.85 22.31 -11.72
CA LYS A 125 -7.48 22.60 -11.28
C LYS A 125 -6.71 21.31 -11.08
#